data_AF-A0A9P1J3V9-F1
#
_entry.id   AF-A0A9P1J3V9-F1
#
_cell.length_a   1.000
_cell.length_b   1.000
_cell.length_c   1.000
_cell.angle_alpha   90.00
_cell.angle_beta   90.00
_cell.angle_gamma   90.00
#
_symmetry.space_group_name_H-M   'P 1'
#
loop_
_entity.id
_entity.type
_entity.pdbx_description
1 polymer ?
#
loop_
_entity_poly.entity_id
_entity_poly.type
_entity_poly.pdbx_seq_one_letter_code
_entity_poly.pdbx_strand_id
1 'polypeptide(L)'
;MMPPYLSLLKQDMPLSLQQPVNDSQIEENTSDIIGIPLAYKVLKNKFTQGFYSRIRGHKSCWSHAKLFFYAYSNICCYREDQEPEQHQTPQVRINSVFAQIPDFGRIFKCDKDSRMMKAQTEQCHVLGKDAPKA
;
A
#
# COMPACT_ATOMS: atom_id res chain seq x y z
N MET A 1 3.35 11.86 29.01
CA MET A 1 4.69 12.10 28.43
C MET A 1 4.76 11.38 27.10
N MET A 2 5.00 12.07 25.98
CA MET A 2 5.22 11.41 24.69
C MET A 2 6.65 10.85 24.60
N PRO A 3 6.85 9.64 24.07
CA PRO A 3 8.17 9.06 23.86
C PRO A 3 9.08 9.93 22.98
N PRO A 4 10.39 10.00 23.27
CA PRO A 4 11.35 10.89 22.59
C PRO A 4 11.59 10.57 21.10
N TYR A 5 11.10 9.45 20.57
CA TYR A 5 11.16 9.15 19.13
C TYR A 5 10.11 9.90 18.31
N LEU A 6 8.99 10.31 18.93
CA LEU A 6 7.91 11.05 18.24
C LEU A 6 8.27 12.51 17.96
N SER A 7 9.27 13.08 18.65
CA SER A 7 9.74 14.45 18.39
C SER A 7 10.66 14.55 17.17
N LEU A 8 11.36 13.47 16.81
CA LEU A 8 12.29 13.45 15.67
C LEU A 8 11.57 13.27 14.34
N LEU A 9 10.41 12.60 14.32
CA LEU A 9 9.61 12.41 13.10
C LEU A 9 8.84 13.68 12.68
N LYS A 10 8.69 14.67 13.56
CA LYS A 10 7.87 15.87 13.30
C LYS A 10 8.59 16.99 12.55
N GLN A 11 9.92 16.99 12.51
CA GLN A 11 10.69 18.15 12.03
C GLN A 11 10.74 18.28 10.50
N ASP A 12 10.52 17.18 9.76
CA ASP A 12 10.59 17.17 8.29
C ASP A 12 9.28 16.75 7.59
N MET A 13 8.18 16.56 8.33
CA MET A 13 6.90 16.16 7.74
C MET A 13 6.01 17.38 7.41
N PRO A 14 5.41 17.43 6.21
CA PRO A 14 4.37 18.40 5.87
C PRO A 14 3.31 18.47 6.98
N LEU A 15 2.75 19.66 7.23
CA LEU A 15 1.74 19.89 8.28
C LEU A 15 0.55 18.91 8.20
N SER A 16 0.24 18.41 7.00
CA SER A 16 -0.79 17.40 6.73
C SER A 16 -0.48 16.01 7.31
N LEU A 17 0.74 15.78 7.80
CA LEU A 17 1.20 14.53 8.42
C LEU A 17 1.45 14.68 9.93
N GLN A 18 1.13 15.84 10.51
CA GLN A 18 1.30 16.12 11.94
C GLN A 18 0.05 15.83 12.79
N GLN A 19 -1.04 15.34 12.19
CA GLN A 19 -2.22 14.94 12.94
C GLN A 19 -1.93 13.66 13.74
N PRO A 20 -2.26 13.61 15.04
CA PRO A 20 -2.15 12.38 15.80
C PRO A 20 -3.07 11.33 15.16
N VAL A 21 -2.48 10.26 14.66
CA VAL A 21 -3.24 9.10 14.18
C VAL A 21 -4.04 8.56 15.36
N ASN A 22 -5.35 8.46 15.22
CA ASN A 22 -6.20 7.89 16.27
C ASN A 22 -6.24 6.35 16.15
N ASP A 23 -6.67 5.67 17.22
CA ASP A 23 -6.68 4.19 17.25
C ASP A 23 -7.49 3.58 16.09
N SER A 24 -8.60 4.22 15.72
CA SER A 24 -9.42 3.79 14.57
C SER A 24 -8.64 3.86 13.25
N GLN A 25 -7.86 4.91 13.03
CA GLN A 25 -7.00 5.03 11.85
C GLN A 25 -5.85 4.01 11.88
N ILE A 26 -5.34 3.61 13.05
CA ILE A 26 -4.34 2.55 13.16
C ILE A 26 -4.95 1.20 12.76
N GLU A 27 -6.15 0.90 13.24
CA GLU A 27 -6.87 -0.35 12.90
C GLU A 27 -7.19 -0.43 11.41
N GLU A 28 -7.63 0.68 10.80
CA GLU A 28 -7.92 0.75 9.38
C GLU A 28 -6.67 0.62 8.51
N ASN A 29 -5.59 1.33 8.86
CA ASN A 29 -4.30 1.18 8.18
C ASN A 29 -3.75 -0.24 8.31
N THR A 30 -3.94 -0.87 9.47
CA THR A 30 -3.55 -2.27 9.70
C THR A 30 -4.33 -3.21 8.79
N SER A 31 -5.63 -2.98 8.65
CA SER A 31 -6.50 -3.76 7.77
C SER A 31 -6.07 -3.65 6.31
N ASP A 32 -5.72 -2.46 5.84
CA ASP A 32 -5.16 -2.23 4.51
C ASP A 32 -3.80 -2.93 4.30
N ILE A 33 -2.87 -2.77 5.25
CA ILE A 33 -1.51 -3.34 5.20
C ILE A 33 -1.51 -4.87 5.24
N ILE A 34 -2.49 -5.51 5.88
CA ILE A 34 -2.60 -6.97 5.92
C ILE A 34 -3.43 -7.48 4.74
N GLY A 35 -4.63 -6.91 4.55
CA GLY A 35 -5.63 -7.43 3.64
C GLY A 35 -5.23 -7.35 2.18
N ILE A 36 -4.67 -6.22 1.73
CA ILE A 36 -4.34 -6.02 0.33
C ILE A 36 -3.13 -6.86 -0.12
N PRO A 37 -2.00 -6.91 0.62
CA PRO A 37 -0.92 -7.84 0.29
C PRO A 37 -1.34 -9.31 0.32
N LEU A 38 -2.22 -9.70 1.25
CA LEU A 38 -2.77 -11.06 1.28
C LEU A 38 -3.62 -11.34 0.03
N ALA A 39 -4.53 -10.44 -0.33
CA ALA A 39 -5.35 -10.56 -1.54
C ALA A 39 -4.48 -10.67 -2.81
N TYR A 40 -3.40 -9.87 -2.89
CA TYR A 40 -2.42 -9.96 -3.96
C TYR A 40 -1.76 -11.35 -4.01
N LYS A 41 -1.32 -11.86 -2.86
CA LYS A 41 -0.69 -13.20 -2.75
C LYS A 41 -1.64 -14.31 -3.19
N VAL A 42 -2.89 -14.28 -2.72
CA VAL A 42 -3.93 -15.27 -3.09
C VAL A 42 -4.19 -15.22 -4.59
N LEU A 43 -4.36 -14.02 -5.16
CA LEU A 43 -4.60 -13.86 -6.59
C LEU A 43 -3.41 -14.38 -7.42
N LYS A 44 -2.18 -13.98 -7.05
CA LYS A 44 -0.96 -14.44 -7.69
C LYS A 44 -0.85 -15.96 -7.67
N ASN A 45 -1.18 -16.61 -6.55
CA ASN A 45 -1.13 -18.07 -6.42
C ASN A 45 -2.22 -18.77 -7.25
N LYS A 46 -3.40 -18.15 -7.41
CA LYS A 46 -4.49 -18.68 -8.25
C LYS A 46 -4.14 -18.65 -9.74
N PHE A 47 -3.38 -17.66 -10.18
CA PHE A 47 -2.87 -17.58 -11.56
C PHE A 47 -1.56 -18.37 -11.71
N THR A 48 -1.68 -19.69 -11.91
CA THR A 48 -0.54 -20.58 -12.14
C THR A 48 0.27 -20.23 -13.40
N GLN A 49 -0.37 -19.58 -14.38
CA GLN A 49 0.27 -19.03 -15.57
C GLN A 49 -0.32 -17.65 -15.91
N GLY A 50 0.49 -16.77 -16.51
CA GLY A 50 -0.01 -15.54 -17.13
C GLY A 50 -0.30 -14.37 -16.20
N PHE A 51 -0.04 -14.47 -14.88
CA PHE A 51 -0.29 -13.38 -13.93
C PHE A 51 0.46 -12.08 -14.31
N TYR A 52 1.73 -12.23 -14.65
CA TYR A 52 2.59 -11.12 -15.10
C TYR A 52 2.53 -10.89 -16.62
N SER A 53 1.98 -11.83 -17.37
CA SER A 53 1.94 -11.76 -18.83
C SER A 53 0.92 -10.74 -19.30
N ARG A 54 1.17 -10.18 -20.47
CA ARG A 54 0.22 -9.27 -21.12
C ARG A 54 -1.08 -10.00 -21.43
N ILE A 55 -2.20 -9.38 -21.10
CA ILE A 55 -3.54 -9.83 -21.46
C ILE A 55 -3.69 -9.69 -22.98
N ARG A 56 -4.00 -10.80 -23.66
CA ARG A 56 -4.18 -10.82 -25.11
C ARG A 56 -5.39 -9.96 -25.51
N GLY A 57 -5.29 -9.28 -26.66
CA GLY A 57 -6.38 -8.46 -27.19
C GLY A 57 -6.48 -7.04 -26.63
N HIS A 58 -5.73 -6.70 -25.57
CA HIS A 58 -5.70 -5.34 -25.04
C HIS A 58 -4.62 -4.50 -25.75
N LYS A 59 -4.98 -3.31 -26.28
CA LYS A 59 -4.03 -2.42 -27.00
C LYS A 59 -2.87 -1.96 -26.13
N SER A 60 -3.12 -1.75 -24.84
CA SER A 60 -2.11 -1.39 -23.84
C SER A 60 -1.52 -2.62 -23.14
N CYS A 61 -0.25 -2.53 -22.71
CA CYS A 61 0.53 -3.61 -22.09
C CYS A 61 0.11 -3.93 -20.64
N TRP A 62 -1.17 -4.27 -20.46
CA TRP A 62 -1.77 -4.66 -19.19
C TRP A 62 -1.52 -6.13 -18.87
N SER A 63 -1.21 -6.42 -17.62
CA SER A 63 -1.17 -7.76 -17.04
C SER A 63 -2.14 -7.84 -15.86
N HIS A 64 -2.52 -9.05 -15.43
CA HIS A 64 -3.35 -9.22 -14.23
C HIS A 64 -2.69 -8.59 -13.01
N ALA A 65 -1.36 -8.70 -12.91
CA ALA A 65 -0.57 -8.07 -11.87
C ALA A 65 -0.74 -6.53 -11.87
N LYS A 66 -0.68 -5.86 -13.03
CA LYS A 66 -0.95 -4.41 -13.12
C LYS A 66 -2.39 -4.08 -12.77
N LEU A 67 -3.34 -4.86 -13.29
CA LEU A 67 -4.77 -4.63 -13.04
C LEU A 67 -5.12 -4.70 -11.56
N PHE A 68 -4.45 -5.56 -10.77
CA PHE A 68 -4.65 -5.59 -9.33
C PHE A 68 -4.40 -4.23 -8.67
N PHE A 69 -3.24 -3.62 -8.93
CA PHE A 69 -2.90 -2.31 -8.36
C PHE A 69 -3.84 -1.22 -8.84
N TYR A 70 -4.15 -1.20 -10.14
CA TYR A 70 -5.12 -0.22 -10.64
C TYR A 70 -6.52 -0.42 -10.08
N ALA A 71 -6.98 -1.65 -9.88
CA ALA A 71 -8.30 -1.92 -9.30
C ALA A 71 -8.38 -1.36 -7.88
N TYR A 72 -7.37 -1.59 -7.04
CA TYR A 72 -7.32 -1.01 -5.70
C TYR A 72 -7.27 0.52 -5.72
N SER A 73 -6.42 1.11 -6.59
CA SER A 73 -6.37 2.57 -6.73
C SER A 73 -7.70 3.18 -7.18
N ASN A 74 -8.48 2.49 -8.02
CA ASN A 74 -9.81 2.97 -8.43
C ASN A 74 -10.82 2.95 -7.29
N ILE A 75 -10.75 1.98 -6.37
CA ILE A 75 -11.62 1.94 -5.17
C ILE A 75 -11.35 3.17 -4.29
N CYS A 76 -10.10 3.60 -4.21
CA CYS A 76 -9.66 4.78 -3.46
C CYS A 76 -9.71 6.07 -4.30
N CYS A 77 -10.34 6.09 -5.48
CA CYS A 77 -10.37 7.27 -6.36
C CYS A 77 -11.61 8.12 -6.10
N TYR A 78 -11.61 8.84 -4.98
CA TYR A 78 -12.67 9.78 -4.62
C TYR A 78 -12.09 11.04 -3.96
N ARG A 79 -12.92 12.06 -3.76
CA ARG A 79 -12.52 13.33 -3.14
C ARG A 79 -12.52 13.20 -1.61
N GLU A 80 -11.55 13.82 -0.95
CA GLU A 80 -11.31 13.71 0.51
C GLU A 80 -12.50 14.16 1.38
N ASP A 81 -13.44 14.93 0.82
CA ASP A 81 -14.67 15.37 1.50
C ASP A 81 -15.73 14.27 1.67
N GLN A 82 -15.43 13.03 1.24
CA GLN A 82 -16.40 11.92 1.20
C GLN A 82 -16.11 10.79 2.21
N GLU A 83 -15.01 10.82 2.96
CA GLU A 83 -14.67 9.75 3.92
C GLU A 83 -14.94 10.14 5.38
N PRO A 84 -15.40 9.19 6.21
CA PRO A 84 -15.42 9.38 7.65
C PRO A 84 -14.00 9.57 8.19
N GLU A 85 -13.89 10.38 9.26
CA GLU A 85 -12.67 10.76 9.99
C GLU A 85 -11.77 9.58 10.43
N GLN A 86 -12.27 8.36 10.30
CA GLN A 86 -11.67 7.09 10.70
C GLN A 86 -10.63 6.54 9.71
N HIS A 87 -10.64 6.95 8.43
CA HIS A 87 -9.66 6.48 7.45
C HIS A 87 -8.62 7.55 7.10
N GLN A 88 -7.43 7.12 6.68
CA GLN A 88 -6.43 8.02 6.10
C GLN A 88 -6.88 8.52 4.72
N THR A 89 -6.25 9.60 4.24
CA THR A 89 -6.54 10.09 2.89
C THR A 89 -6.26 9.01 1.84
N PRO A 90 -7.01 8.98 0.73
CA PRO A 90 -6.91 7.87 -0.22
C PRO A 90 -5.50 7.69 -0.80
N GLN A 91 -4.76 8.80 -0.96
CA GLN A 91 -3.38 8.76 -1.45
C GLN A 91 -2.43 8.13 -0.42
N VAL A 92 -2.65 8.35 0.88
CA VAL A 92 -1.86 7.70 1.94
C VAL A 92 -2.16 6.20 1.98
N ARG A 93 -3.43 5.81 1.87
CA ARG A 93 -3.84 4.39 1.83
C ARG A 93 -3.19 3.65 0.66
N ILE A 94 -3.35 4.18 -0.56
CA ILE A 94 -2.77 3.57 -1.77
C ILE A 94 -1.24 3.44 -1.67
N ASN A 95 -0.56 4.54 -1.36
CA ASN A 95 0.90 4.56 -1.42
C ASN A 95 1.52 3.72 -0.30
N SER A 96 0.97 3.77 0.92
CA SER A 96 1.48 2.98 2.04
C SER A 96 1.36 1.48 1.76
N VAL A 97 0.21 1.01 1.27
CA VAL A 97 -0.01 -0.40 0.90
C VAL A 97 0.87 -0.85 -0.25
N PHE A 98 1.02 -0.03 -1.30
CA PHE A 98 1.85 -0.40 -2.45
C PHE A 98 3.33 -0.50 -2.09
N ALA A 99 3.80 0.33 -1.14
CA ALA A 99 5.13 0.18 -0.55
C ALA A 99 5.32 -1.19 0.10
N GLN A 100 4.27 -1.79 0.66
CA GLN A 100 4.36 -3.09 1.36
C GLN A 100 4.38 -4.30 0.40
N ILE A 101 4.13 -4.11 -0.89
CA ILE A 101 4.12 -5.19 -1.90
C ILE A 101 5.38 -5.07 -2.78
N PRO A 102 6.44 -5.89 -2.57
CA PRO A 102 7.72 -5.76 -3.28
C PRO A 102 7.60 -5.90 -4.81
N ASP A 103 6.58 -6.64 -5.26
CA ASP A 103 6.30 -6.81 -6.67
C ASP A 103 5.89 -5.50 -7.37
N PHE A 104 5.38 -4.50 -6.64
CA PHE A 104 4.94 -3.23 -7.22
C PHE A 104 6.04 -2.55 -8.04
N GLY A 105 7.21 -2.32 -7.43
CA GLY A 105 8.34 -1.68 -8.11
C GLY A 105 8.78 -2.44 -9.36
N ARG A 106 8.79 -3.78 -9.28
CA ARG A 106 9.14 -4.66 -10.40
C ARG A 106 8.13 -4.59 -11.54
N ILE A 107 6.83 -4.59 -11.24
CA ILE A 107 5.74 -4.60 -12.22
C ILE A 107 5.67 -3.28 -13.00
N PHE A 108 5.85 -2.17 -12.28
CA PHE A 108 5.81 -0.82 -12.85
C PHE A 108 7.15 -0.33 -13.35
N LYS A 109 8.22 -1.11 -13.15
CA LYS A 109 9.60 -0.74 -13.49
C LYS A 109 9.97 0.60 -12.85
N CYS A 110 9.61 0.77 -11.59
CA CYS A 110 9.89 1.99 -10.86
C CYS A 110 11.40 2.19 -10.74
N ASP A 111 11.82 3.45 -10.85
CA ASP A 111 13.18 3.83 -10.49
C ASP A 111 13.40 3.59 -9.00
N LYS A 112 14.56 3.02 -8.62
CA LYS A 112 14.94 2.78 -7.23
C LYS A 112 14.98 4.07 -6.41
N ASP A 113 15.28 5.19 -7.07
CA ASP A 113 15.33 6.52 -6.49
C ASP A 113 13.99 7.26 -6.47
N SER A 114 12.92 6.65 -7.01
CA SER A 114 11.58 7.23 -6.96
C SER A 114 11.10 7.39 -5.53
N ARG A 115 10.25 8.41 -5.29
CA ARG A 115 9.66 8.67 -3.96
C ARG A 115 9.00 7.44 -3.35
N MET A 116 8.30 6.66 -4.17
CA MET A 116 7.61 5.45 -3.70
C MET A 116 8.59 4.35 -3.27
N MET A 117 9.69 4.18 -4.01
CA MET A 117 10.70 3.16 -3.71
C MET A 117 11.62 3.55 -2.56
N LYS A 118 11.88 4.85 -2.37
CA LYS A 118 12.55 5.36 -1.16
C LYS A 118 11.71 5.22 0.10
N ALA A 119 10.39 5.32 -0.03
CA ALA A 119 9.45 5.11 1.07
C ALA A 119 9.15 3.62 1.35
N GLN A 120 9.57 2.72 0.46
CA GLN A 120 9.55 1.28 0.70
C GLN A 120 10.68 0.94 1.68
N THR A 121 10.39 1.12 2.97
CA THR A 121 11.23 0.69 4.09
C THR A 121 11.08 -0.82 4.32
N GLU A 122 11.60 -1.34 5.44
CA GLU A 122 11.30 -2.70 5.89
C GLU A 122 9.78 -2.96 5.87
N GLN A 123 9.39 -4.16 5.44
CA GLN A 123 7.98 -4.57 5.44
C GLN A 123 7.43 -4.53 6.86
N CYS A 124 6.23 -3.97 7.02
CA CYS A 124 5.51 -3.96 8.28
C CYS A 124 5.00 -5.38 8.58
N HIS A 125 5.69 -6.09 9.48
CA HIS A 125 5.26 -7.40 9.98
C HIS A 125 4.21 -7.23 11.09
N VAL A 126 3.01 -6.77 10.73
CA VAL A 126 1.98 -6.41 11.72
C VAL A 126 1.52 -7.60 12.57
N LEU A 127 1.45 -8.80 11.99
CA LEU A 127 1.12 -10.04 12.72
C LEU A 127 2.31 -10.65 13.49
N GLY A 128 3.49 -10.04 13.41
CA GLY A 128 4.74 -10.58 13.92
C GLY A 128 5.50 -11.43 12.90
N LYS A 129 6.83 -11.54 13.08
CA LYS A 129 7.73 -12.30 12.16
C LYS A 129 7.46 -13.81 12.18
N ASP A 130 6.87 -14.30 13.26
CA ASP A 130 6.60 -15.72 13.50
C ASP A 130 5.13 -16.12 13.22
N ALA A 131 4.33 -15.21 12.67
CA ALA A 131 2.94 -15.51 12.32
C ALA A 131 2.85 -16.68 11.33
N PRO A 132 1.84 -17.56 11.45
CA PRO A 132 1.60 -18.63 10.49
C PRO A 132 1.54 -18.07 9.06
N LYS A 133 2.30 -18.68 8.15
CA LYS A 133 2.26 -18.30 6.74
C LYS A 133 0.92 -18.74 6.16
N ALA A 134 0.13 -17.77 5.70
CA ALA A 134 -1.05 -18.01 4.87
C ALA A 134 -0.68 -18.67 3.53
#